data_AF-A0A6N8YCB1-F1
#
_entry.id   AF-A0A6N8YCB1-F1
#
_cell.length_a   1.000
_cell.length_b   1.000
_cell.length_c   1.000
_cell.angle_alpha   90.00
_cell.angle_beta   90.00
_cell.angle_gamma   90.00
#
_symmetry.space_group_name_H-M   'P 1'
#
loop_
_entity.id
_entity.type
_entity.pdbx_description
1 polymer ?
#
loop_
_entity_poly.entity_id
_entity_poly.type
_entity_poly.pdbx_seq_one_letter_code
_entity_poly.pdbx_strand_id
1 'polypeptide(L)' 'MAVRISLDSVWVLGAHMTRFARYPDRDLIDLASESALGALADGEVTVADIDVLACGA' A
#
# COMPACT_ATOMS: atom_id res chain seq x y z
N MET A 1 -2.01 33.35 -0.37
CA MET A 1 -1.47 32.62 0.80
C MET A 1 -0.85 31.34 0.28
N ALA A 2 0.48 31.20 0.29
CA ALA A 2 1.16 30.00 -0.21
C ALA A 2 1.36 29.02 0.96
N VAL A 3 0.91 27.78 0.80
CA VAL A 3 1.25 26.69 1.72
C VAL A 3 2.73 26.36 1.54
N ARG A 4 3.50 26.39 2.63
CA ARG A 4 4.90 25.96 2.63
C ARG A 4 4.95 24.47 2.98
N ILE A 5 5.20 23.62 1.97
CA ILE A 5 5.51 22.21 2.18
C ILE A 5 6.98 22.09 2.57
N SER A 6 7.27 21.31 3.61
CA SER A 6 8.64 21.01 4.04
C SER A 6 9.25 19.90 3.16
N LEU A 7 10.57 19.90 2.96
CA LEU A 7 11.25 18.92 2.10
C LEU A 7 11.15 17.48 2.63
N ASP A 8 10.96 17.32 3.93
CA ASP A 8 10.79 16.06 4.66
C ASP A 8 9.32 15.62 4.80
N SER A 9 8.41 16.25 4.07
CA SER A 9 6.99 15.89 4.11
C SER A 9 6.77 14.48 3.54
N VAL A 10 5.99 13.67 4.25
CA VAL A 10 5.60 12.31 3.82
C VAL A 10 4.19 12.37 3.24
N TRP A 11 3.99 11.66 2.13
CA TRP A 11 2.74 11.59 1.41
C TRP A 11 2.23 10.16 1.31
N VAL A 12 0.92 9.98 1.36
CA VAL A 12 0.28 8.70 1.02
C VAL A 12 -0.05 8.74 -0.48
N LEU A 13 0.62 7.89 -1.26
CA LEU A 13 0.42 7.82 -2.70
C LEU A 13 -0.75 6.92 -3.08
N GLY A 14 -0.92 5.79 -2.39
CA GLY A 14 -2.01 4.84 -2.62
C GLY A 14 -2.38 4.08 -1.34
N ALA A 15 -3.63 3.63 -1.25
CA ALA A 15 -4.14 2.91 -0.09
C ALA A 15 -5.26 1.97 -0.52
N HIS A 16 -5.00 0.67 -0.42
CA HIS A 16 -5.94 -0.37 -0.82
C HIS A 16 -6.19 -1.33 0.33
N MET A 17 -7.40 -1.86 0.41
CA MET A 17 -7.82 -2.86 1.41
C MET A 17 -8.56 -4.00 0.76
N THR A 18 -8.20 -5.23 1.12
CA THR A 18 -8.98 -6.43 0.75
C THR A 18 -10.38 -6.36 1.36
N ARG A 19 -11.35 -7.03 0.74
CA ARG A 19 -12.69 -7.17 1.31
C ARG A 19 -12.64 -7.92 2.65
N PHE A 20 -13.39 -7.43 3.63
CA PHE A 20 -13.61 -8.16 4.87
C PHE A 20 -14.54 -9.36 4.65
N ALA A 21 -13.98 -10.58 4.75
CA ALA A 21 -14.70 -11.84 4.54
C ALA A 21 -13.94 -13.02 5.16
N ARG A 22 -14.59 -14.20 5.19
CA ARG A 22 -13.93 -15.47 5.50
C ARG A 22 -13.44 -16.10 4.20
N TYR A 23 -12.14 -16.34 4.11
CA TYR A 23 -11.52 -17.00 2.97
C TYR A 23 -11.12 -18.43 3.36
N PRO A 24 -11.74 -19.47 2.76
CA PRO A 24 -11.38 -20.86 3.07
C PRO A 24 -10.03 -21.26 2.47
N ASP A 25 -9.66 -20.65 1.34
CA ASP A 25 -8.52 -21.07 0.52
C ASP A 25 -7.43 -20.00 0.39
N ARG A 26 -7.46 -18.96 1.26
CA ARG A 26 -6.45 -17.89 1.26
C ARG A 26 -5.87 -17.71 2.64
N ASP A 27 -4.57 -17.48 2.70
CA ASP A 27 -3.86 -17.18 3.94
C ASP A 27 -3.58 -15.67 4.08
N LEU A 28 -2.85 -15.32 5.15
CA LEU A 28 -2.50 -13.93 5.45
C LEU A 28 -1.59 -13.31 4.38
N ILE A 29 -0.70 -14.10 3.77
CA ILE A 29 0.23 -13.62 2.75
C ILE A 29 -0.51 -13.35 1.43
N ASP A 30 -1.48 -14.18 1.08
CA ASP A 30 -2.34 -13.94 -0.08
C ASP A 30 -3.07 -12.60 0.04
N LEU A 31 -3.69 -12.36 1.21
CA LEU A 31 -4.44 -11.13 1.47
C LEU A 31 -3.53 -9.90 1.56
N ALA A 32 -2.38 -10.02 2.22
CA ALA A 32 -1.38 -8.96 2.29
C ALA A 32 -0.84 -8.60 0.89
N SER A 33 -0.60 -9.60 0.04
CA SER A 33 -0.13 -9.40 -1.33
C SER A 33 -1.17 -8.69 -2.19
N GLU A 34 -2.44 -9.07 -2.10
CA GLU A 34 -3.55 -8.37 -2.80
C GLU A 34 -3.63 -6.91 -2.35
N SER A 35 -3.57 -6.65 -1.04
CA SER A 35 -3.62 -5.29 -0.49
C SER A 35 -2.41 -4.45 -0.93
N ALA A 36 -1.21 -5.01 -0.88
CA ALA A 36 0.02 -4.31 -1.24
C ALA A 36 0.03 -3.95 -2.74
N LEU A 37 -0.29 -4.91 -3.61
CA LEU A 37 -0.33 -4.68 -5.06
C LEU A 37 -1.41 -3.66 -5.44
N GLY A 38 -2.58 -3.70 -4.78
CA GLY A 38 -3.62 -2.69 -4.97
C GLY A 38 -3.15 -1.28 -4.58
N ALA A 39 -2.42 -1.15 -3.46
CA ALA A 39 -1.92 0.15 -3.01
C ALA A 39 -0.86 0.73 -3.97
N LEU A 40 -0.03 -0.12 -4.58
CA LEU A 40 0.89 0.30 -5.64
C LEU A 40 0.14 0.80 -6.87
N ALA A 41 -0.93 0.10 -7.27
CA ALA A 41 -1.77 0.51 -8.39
C ALA A 41 -2.49 1.84 -8.14
N ASP A 42 -3.05 2.04 -6.94
CA ASP A 42 -3.69 3.30 -6.55
C ASP A 42 -2.71 4.49 -6.58
N GLY A 43 -1.45 4.25 -6.23
CA GLY A 43 -0.38 5.24 -6.25
C GLY A 43 0.32 5.40 -7.60
N GLU A 44 -0.10 4.67 -8.63
CA GLU A 44 0.51 4.64 -9.96
C GLU A 44 2.03 4.35 -9.94
N VAL A 45 2.48 3.51 -9.00
CA VAL A 45 3.88 3.10 -8.84
C VAL A 45 4.04 1.59 -9.04
N THR A 46 5.28 1.16 -9.21
CA THR A 46 5.63 -0.26 -9.34
C THR A 46 6.51 -0.71 -8.19
N VAL A 47 6.70 -2.02 -8.03
CA VAL A 47 7.63 -2.56 -7.03
C VAL A 47 9.07 -2.10 -7.24
N ALA A 48 9.45 -1.70 -8.47
CA ALA A 48 10.77 -1.17 -8.76
C ALA A 48 11.01 0.23 -8.15
N ASP A 49 9.94 0.92 -7.76
CA ASP A 49 9.99 2.24 -7.12
C ASP A 49 10.01 2.14 -5.58
N ILE A 50 9.95 0.92 -5.03
CA ILE A 50 9.82 0.66 -3.59
C ILE A 50 11.14 0.17 -3.01
N ASP A 51 11.70 0.94 -2.09
CA ASP A 51 12.91 0.55 -1.35
C ASP A 51 12.63 -0.47 -0.24
N VAL A 52 11.49 -0.32 0.46
CA VAL A 52 11.14 -1.12 1.62
C VAL A 52 9.68 -1.52 1.55
N LEU A 53 9.42 -2.83 1.66
CA LEU A 53 8.09 -3.39 1.84
C LEU A 53 8.02 -4.06 3.22
N ALA A 54 7.09 -3.61 4.06
CA ALA A 54 6.89 -4.12 5.41
C ALA A 54 5.44 -4.57 5.61
N CYS A 55 5.25 -5.64 6.38
CA CYS A 55 3.94 -6.18 6.72
C CYS A 55 3.89 -6.47 8.23
N GLY A 56 2.72 -6.26 8.85
CA GLY A 56 2.47 -6.67 10.23
C GLY A 56 2.26 -8.18 10.34
N ALA A 57 2.60 -8.74 11.51
CA ALA A 57 2.38 -10.15 11.85
C ALA A 57 1.02 -10.37 12.49
#